data_AF-A0A317JH27-F1
#
_entry.id   AF-A0A317JH27-F1
#
_cell.length_a   1.000
_cell.length_b   1.000
_cell.length_c   1.000
_cell.angle_alpha   90.00
_cell.angle_beta   90.00
_cell.angle_gamma   90.00
#
_symmetry.space_group_name_H-M   'P 1'
#
loop_
_entity.id
_entity.type
_entity.pdbx_description
1 polymer ?
#
loop_
_entity_poly.entity_id
_entity_poly.type
_entity_poly.pdbx_seq_one_letter_code
_entity_poly.pdbx_strand_id
1 'polypeptide(L)' 'MRFAWDQKKNEELRSEGRPTFDEVVEVIATDGVLADGPNPVHEGQRIFVVSIRKYPHVVP' A
#
# COMPACT_ATOMS: atom_id res chain seq x y z
N MET A 1 -7.59 -8.72 10.61
CA MET A 1 -7.53 -8.65 9.13
C MET A 1 -6.28 -9.39 8.69
N ARG A 2 -6.39 -10.38 7.79
CA ARG A 2 -5.22 -11.14 7.32
C ARG A 2 -4.85 -10.60 5.95
N PHE A 3 -3.72 -9.92 5.87
CA PHE A 3 -3.19 -9.43 4.62
C PHE A 3 -2.31 -10.52 4.00
N ALA A 4 -2.32 -10.63 2.67
CA ALA A 4 -1.52 -11.57 1.93
C ALA A 4 -0.81 -10.83 0.80
N TRP A 5 0.51 -10.93 0.77
CA TRP A 5 1.36 -10.40 -0.29
C TRP A 5 2.52 -11.37 -0.53
N ASP A 6 3.13 -11.25 -1.72
CA ASP A 6 4.31 -12.02 -2.07
C ASP A 6 5.52 -11.52 -1.26
N GLN A 7 6.10 -12.40 -0.44
CA GLN A 7 7.23 -12.05 0.41
C GLN A 7 8.49 -11.71 -0.41
N LYS A 8 8.74 -12.41 -1.51
CA LYS A 8 9.87 -12.13 -2.38
C LYS A 8 9.74 -10.73 -2.98
N LYS A 9 8.53 -10.36 -3.42
CA LYS A 9 8.30 -9.02 -3.97
C LYS A 9 8.48 -7.93 -2.92
N ASN A 10 8.07 -8.19 -1.68
CA ASN A 10 8.28 -7.28 -0.56
C ASN A 10 9.78 -7.01 -0.31
N GLU A 11 10.60 -8.07 -0.36
CA GLU A 11 12.06 -7.97 -0.19
C GLU A 11 12.72 -7.22 -1.36
N GLU A 12 12.27 -7.46 -2.60
CA GLU A 12 12.71 -6.69 -3.77
C GLU A 12 12.45 -5.18 -3.58
N LEU A 13 11.22 -4.79 -3.23
CA LEU A 13 10.86 -3.39 -2.97
C LEU A 13 11.72 -2.76 -1.88
N ARG A 14 12.01 -3.52 -0.82
CA ARG A 14 12.89 -3.07 0.27
C ARG A 14 14.30 -2.78 -0.24
N SER A 15 14.87 -3.67 -1.06
CA SER A 15 16.19 -3.49 -1.65
C SER A 15 16.27 -2.32 -2.64
N GLU A 16 15.16 -2.05 -3.34
CA GLU A 16 15.00 -0.90 -4.24
C GLU A 16 14.79 0.42 -3.47
N GLY A 17 14.69 0.39 -2.14
CA GLY A 17 14.38 1.56 -1.31
C GLY A 17 12.96 2.08 -1.47
N ARG A 18 12.06 1.29 -2.07
CA ARG A 18 10.65 1.65 -2.33
C ARG A 18 9.76 1.33 -1.12
N PRO A 19 8.52 1.86 -1.09
CA PRO A 19 7.53 1.41 -0.12
C PRO A 19 7.27 -0.09 -0.24
N THR A 20 7.28 -0.77 0.89
CA THR A 20 7.03 -2.21 1.02
C THR A 20 5.56 -2.49 1.34
N PHE A 21 5.10 -3.72 1.12
CA PHE A 21 3.75 -4.13 1.54
C PHE A 21 3.60 -4.07 3.06
N ASP A 22 4.65 -4.42 3.81
CA ASP A 22 4.67 -4.29 5.28
C ASP A 22 4.36 -2.84 5.71
N GLU A 23 5.06 -1.85 5.13
CA GLU A 23 4.83 -0.43 5.41
C GLU A 23 3.42 0.02 5.04
N VAL A 24 2.91 -0.42 3.88
CA VAL A 24 1.53 -0.11 3.46
C VAL A 24 0.52 -0.61 4.49
N VAL A 25 0.69 -1.84 4.96
CA VAL A 25 -0.25 -2.47 5.89
C VAL A 25 -0.19 -1.83 7.27
N GLU A 26 1.01 -1.50 7.75
CA GLU A 26 1.18 -0.74 8.98
C GLU A 26 0.47 0.61 8.90
N VAL A 27 0.64 1.35 7.80
CA VAL A 27 0.00 2.66 7.60
C VAL A 27 -1.52 2.55 7.49
N ILE A 28 -2.05 1.54 6.80
CA ILE A 28 -3.50 1.28 6.75
C ILE A 28 -4.05 0.95 8.15
N ALA A 29 -3.29 0.21 8.97
CA ALA A 29 -3.71 -0.18 10.31
C ALA A 29 -3.63 0.94 11.36
N THR A 30 -2.88 2.02 11.08
CA THR A 30 -2.54 3.07 12.06
C THR A 30 -3.07 4.46 11.67
N ASP A 31 -4.12 4.52 10.83
CA ASP A 31 -4.83 5.75 10.43
C ASP A 31 -4.03 6.68 9.48
N GLY A 32 -3.11 6.11 8.68
CA GLY A 32 -2.35 6.87 7.69
C GLY A 32 -2.92 6.83 6.26
N VAL A 33 -4.19 6.44 6.10
CA VAL A 33 -4.93 6.52 4.84
C VAL A 33 -5.42 7.96 4.65
N LEU A 34 -4.99 8.60 3.57
CA LEU A 34 -5.37 9.97 3.22
C LEU A 34 -6.66 10.02 2.39
N ALA A 35 -6.89 9.00 1.56
CA ALA A 35 -8.09 8.84 0.76
C ALA A 35 -8.24 7.37 0.32
N ASP A 36 -9.47 6.95 0.03
CA ASP A 36 -9.77 5.65 -0.57
C ASP A 36 -10.92 5.77 -1.58
N GLY A 37 -10.95 4.85 -2.56
CA GLY A 37 -11.97 4.87 -3.59
C GLY A 37 -11.92 3.67 -4.53
N PRO A 38 -12.85 3.56 -5.49
CA PRO A 38 -12.81 2.52 -6.52
C PRO A 38 -11.62 2.72 -7.47
N ASN A 39 -11.03 1.62 -7.94
CA ASN A 39 -10.07 1.67 -9.04
C ASN A 39 -10.81 1.93 -10.37
N PRO A 40 -10.55 3.04 -11.08
CA PRO A 40 -11.24 3.32 -12.35
C PRO A 40 -10.88 2.36 -13.49
N VAL A 41 -9.77 1.62 -13.38
CA VAL A 41 -9.28 0.69 -14.40
C VAL A 41 -9.69 -0.75 -14.11
N HIS A 42 -9.84 -1.11 -12.83
CA HIS A 42 -10.12 -2.49 -12.40
C HIS A 42 -11.38 -2.54 -11.54
N GLU A 43 -12.48 -2.95 -12.16
CA GLU A 43 -13.77 -3.09 -11.49
C GLU A 43 -13.68 -4.03 -10.27
N GLY A 44 -14.24 -3.60 -9.15
CA GLY A 44 -14.20 -4.34 -7.88
C GLY A 44 -12.90 -4.19 -7.07
N GLN A 45 -11.86 -3.55 -7.62
CA GLN A 45 -10.64 -3.20 -6.88
C GLN A 45 -10.80 -1.83 -6.21
N ARG A 46 -10.19 -1.66 -5.03
CA ARG A 46 -10.10 -0.36 -4.35
C ARG A 46 -8.69 0.19 -4.45
N ILE A 47 -8.57 1.51 -4.52
CA ILE A 47 -7.30 2.23 -4.39
C ILE A 47 -7.29 2.95 -3.05
N PHE A 48 -6.13 2.94 -2.41
CA PHE A 48 -5.82 3.71 -1.21
C PHE A 48 -4.72 4.72 -1.54
N VAL A 49 -4.87 5.94 -1.02
CA VAL A 49 -3.79 6.92 -0.96
C VAL A 49 -3.27 6.90 0.47
N VAL A 50 -2.01 6.54 0.67
CA VAL A 50 -1.38 6.37 1.99
C VAL A 50 -0.16 7.26 2.13
N SER A 51 0.10 7.77 3.34
CA SER A 51 1.31 8.56 3.62
C SER A 51 2.42 7.66 4.16
N ILE A 52 3.41 7.31 3.33
CA ILE A 52 4.59 6.54 3.72
C ILE A 52 5.81 7.46 3.63
N ARG A 53 6.62 7.53 4.70
CA ARG A 53 7.84 8.36 4.75
C ARG A 53 7.56 9.85 4.41
N LYS A 54 6.42 10.38 4.88
CA LYS A 54 5.93 11.76 4.62
C LYS A 54 5.67 12.06 3.15
N TYR A 55 5.47 11.03 2.33
CA TYR A 55 5.13 11.16 0.91
C TYR A 55 3.85 10.37 0.60
N PRO A 56 2.92 10.93 -0.19
CA PRO A 56 1.70 10.22 -0.58
C PRO A 56 2.00 9.17 -1.66
N HIS A 57 1.49 7.96 -1.46
CA HIS A 57 1.58 6.85 -2.40
C HIS A 57 0.18 6.32 -2.73
N VAL A 58 -0.02 5.92 -3.99
CA VAL A 58 -1.24 5.27 -4.46
C VAL A 58 -1.02 3.77 -4.46
N VAL A 59 -1.90 3.03 -3.79
CA VAL A 59 -1.83 1.57 -3.62
C VAL A 59 -3.16 0.96 -4.06
N PRO A 60 -3.17 0.15 -5.14
CA PRO A 60 -4.35 -0.59 -5.57
C PRO A 60 -4.56 -1.91 -4.82
#